data_AF-A0A7C3API5-F1
#
_entry.id   AF-A0A7C3API5-F1
#
_cell.length_a   1.000
_cell.length_b   1.000
_cell.length_c   1.000
_cell.angle_alpha   90.00
_cell.angle_beta   90.00
_cell.angle_gamma   90.00
#
_symmetry.space_group_name_H-M   'P 1'
#
loop_
_entity.id
_entity.type
_entity.pdbx_description
1 polymer ?
#
loop_
_entity_poly.entity_id
_entity_poly.type
_entity_poly.pdbx_seq_one_letter_code
_entity_poly.pdbx_strand_id
1 'polypeptide(L)'
;MVISDPATGKAKQVTVSGPQASALIGLRIGDEVDGALLGMPGVKLVIRGGSDRSGAPMRPDLPGPVKRRLLLSQGPGFRPKKRGLRKRKLVRGNTISDDIVQINMVIKYEEKAIKHG
;
A
#
# COMPACT_ATOMS: atom_id res chain seq x y z
N MET A 1 8.64 5.01 -2.86
CA MET A 1 7.26 5.07 -2.33
C MET A 1 6.43 6.02 -3.17
N VAL A 2 5.12 5.80 -3.27
CA VAL A 2 4.17 6.69 -3.97
C VAL A 2 3.09 7.13 -2.99
N ILE A 3 2.87 8.44 -2.88
CA ILE A 3 1.82 9.03 -2.06
C ILE A 3 0.79 9.69 -2.98
N SER A 4 -0.46 9.27 -2.90
CA SER A 4 -1.57 9.88 -3.64
C SER A 4 -2.38 10.80 -2.75
N ASP A 5 -2.71 11.97 -3.28
CA ASP A 5 -3.62 12.95 -2.70
C ASP A 5 -4.99 12.86 -3.40
N PRO A 6 -6.02 12.31 -2.75
CA PRO A 6 -7.34 12.20 -3.34
C PRO A 6 -8.03 13.55 -3.58
N ALA A 7 -7.72 14.59 -2.79
CA ALA A 7 -8.36 15.89 -2.89
C ALA A 7 -7.87 16.65 -4.14
N THR A 8 -6.60 16.50 -4.50
CA THR A 8 -6.02 17.14 -5.70
C THR A 8 -5.90 16.21 -6.90
N GLY A 9 -6.07 14.90 -6.71
CA GLY A 9 -5.86 13.88 -7.75
C GLY A 9 -4.40 13.67 -8.12
N LYS A 10 -3.45 14.27 -7.39
CA LYS A 10 -2.01 14.22 -7.69
C LYS A 10 -1.33 13.08 -6.94
N ALA A 11 -0.26 12.56 -7.52
CA ALA A 11 0.64 11.61 -6.85
C ALA A 11 2.06 12.16 -6.81
N LYS A 12 2.76 11.91 -5.69
CA LYS A 12 4.16 12.30 -5.48
C LYS A 12 5.02 11.08 -5.19
N GLN A 13 6.23 11.07 -5.74
CA GLN A 13 7.20 10.00 -5.49
C GLN A 13 8.08 10.37 -4.29
N VAL A 14 7.89 9.57 -3.24
CA VAL A 14 8.62 9.42 -1.98
C VAL A 14 9.92 8.61 -2.05
N THR A 15 11.13 9.17 -2.07
CA THR A 15 12.33 8.35 -1.79
C THR A 15 12.57 8.32 -0.28
N VAL A 16 12.45 7.14 0.32
CA VAL A 16 12.70 6.89 1.74
C VAL A 16 13.93 6.00 1.89
N SER A 17 14.80 6.32 2.83
CA SER A 17 16.02 5.54 3.11
C SER A 17 16.30 5.46 4.61
N GLY A 18 17.06 4.44 5.00
CA GLY A 18 17.53 4.26 6.37
C GLY A 18 16.38 4.20 7.39
N PRO A 19 16.40 5.01 8.47
CA PRO A 19 15.44 4.92 9.58
C PRO A 19 13.97 5.01 9.17
N GLN A 20 13.64 5.82 8.15
CA GLN A 20 12.26 5.98 7.67
C GLN A 20 11.73 4.69 7.03
N ALA A 21 12.59 3.95 6.32
CA ALA A 21 12.21 2.68 5.72
C ALA A 21 12.01 1.60 6.80
N SER A 22 12.90 1.55 7.80
CA SER A 22 12.79 0.63 8.93
C SER A 22 11.51 0.82 9.74
N ALA A 23 11.05 2.07 9.89
CA ALA A 23 9.80 2.38 10.59
C ALA A 23 8.53 1.83 9.91
N LEU A 24 8.62 1.48 8.62
CA LEU A 24 7.49 0.93 7.85
C LEU A 24 7.44 -0.61 7.88
N ILE A 25 8.53 -1.27 8.28
CA ILE A 25 8.61 -2.73 8.35
C ILE A 25 7.64 -3.24 9.43
N GLY A 26 6.89 -4.30 9.11
CA GLY A 26 5.90 -4.89 10.02
C GLY A 26 4.52 -4.23 9.97
N LEU A 27 4.40 -3.04 9.39
CA LEU A 27 3.10 -2.41 9.13
C LEU A 27 2.34 -3.15 8.02
N ARG A 28 1.02 -3.03 8.03
CA ARG A 28 0.11 -3.73 7.12
C ARG A 28 -0.61 -2.78 6.18
N ILE A 29 -1.09 -3.32 5.07
CA ILE A 29 -2.09 -2.63 4.25
C ILE A 29 -3.30 -2.29 5.11
N GLY A 30 -3.68 -1.02 5.12
CA GLY A 30 -4.75 -0.47 5.94
C GLY A 30 -4.25 0.32 7.14
N ASP A 31 -3.01 0.12 7.57
CA ASP A 31 -2.46 0.86 8.71
C ASP A 31 -2.22 2.33 8.37
N GLU A 32 -2.35 3.17 9.39
CA GLU A 32 -2.13 4.61 9.35
C GLU A 32 -0.72 4.96 9.84
N VAL A 33 -0.09 5.90 9.14
CA VAL A 33 1.24 6.42 9.44
C VAL A 33 1.15 7.94 9.52
N ASP A 34 1.83 8.54 10.49
CA ASP A 34 1.95 9.99 10.57
C ASP A 34 2.72 10.51 9.36
N GLY A 35 2.12 11.43 8.59
CA GLY A 35 2.75 12.07 7.45
C GLY A 35 4.02 12.84 7.81
N ALA A 36 4.19 13.25 9.07
CA ALA A 36 5.41 13.88 9.56
C ALA A 36 6.67 13.03 9.31
N LEU A 37 6.56 11.70 9.41
CA LEU A 37 7.67 10.77 9.12
C LEU A 37 8.18 10.86 7.67
N LEU A 38 7.34 11.38 6.78
CA LEU A 38 7.57 11.46 5.33
C LEU A 38 7.62 12.90 4.83
N GLY A 39 7.79 13.87 5.73
CA GLY A 39 7.88 15.29 5.40
C GLY A 39 6.53 15.94 5.02
N MET A 40 5.42 15.32 5.42
CA MET A 40 4.06 15.81 5.21
C MET A 40 3.34 16.01 6.56
N PRO A 41 3.78 16.97 7.39
CA PRO A 41 3.20 17.19 8.70
C PRO A 41 1.72 17.59 8.60
N GLY A 42 0.91 17.15 9.57
CA GLY A 42 -0.51 17.52 9.67
C GLY A 42 -1.46 16.67 8.82
N VAL A 43 -0.97 15.59 8.19
CA VAL A 43 -1.83 14.61 7.51
C VAL A 43 -1.51 13.19 7.95
N LYS A 44 -2.50 12.31 7.89
CA LYS A 44 -2.29 10.86 8.04
C LYS A 44 -2.16 10.21 6.67
N LEU A 45 -1.33 9.19 6.59
CA LEU A 45 -1.11 8.40 5.39
C LEU A 45 -1.59 6.97 5.64
N VAL A 46 -2.40 6.43 4.73
CA VAL A 46 -2.90 5.05 4.82
C VAL A 46 -2.15 4.19 3.81
N ILE A 47 -1.58 3.07 4.27
CA ILE A 47 -0.94 2.09 3.38
C ILE A 47 -2.02 1.40 2.54
N ARG A 48 -1.92 1.46 1.21
CA ARG A 48 -2.87 0.84 0.27
C ARG A 48 -2.32 -0.35 -0.50
N GLY A 49 -1.01 -0.59 -0.44
CA GLY A 49 -0.38 -1.72 -1.10
C GLY A 49 1.08 -1.47 -1.41
N GLY A 50 1.63 -2.30 -2.28
CA GLY A 50 3.02 -2.23 -2.68
C GLY A 50 3.39 -3.38 -3.60
N SER A 51 4.66 -3.43 -3.98
CA SER A 51 5.23 -4.50 -4.79
C SER A 51 6.65 -4.83 -4.34
N ASP A 52 7.03 -6.09 -4.56
CA ASP A 52 8.39 -6.54 -4.35
C ASP A 52 9.28 -6.31 -5.60
N ARG A 53 10.58 -6.59 -5.46
CA ARG A 53 11.56 -6.46 -6.55
C ARG A 53 11.21 -7.26 -7.82
N SER A 54 10.41 -8.33 -7.71
CA SER A 54 9.93 -9.12 -8.84
C SER A 54 8.61 -8.60 -9.45
N GLY A 55 8.11 -7.46 -8.97
CA GLY A 55 6.83 -6.89 -9.37
C GLY A 55 5.62 -7.64 -8.80
N ALA A 56 5.82 -8.56 -7.85
CA ALA A 56 4.71 -9.26 -7.21
C ALA A 56 3.95 -8.28 -6.30
N PRO A 57 2.64 -8.09 -6.50
CA PRO A 57 1.88 -7.13 -5.72
C PRO A 57 1.55 -7.70 -4.35
N MET A 58 1.46 -6.81 -3.36
CA MET A 58 0.89 -7.12 -2.05
C MET A 58 -0.63 -7.31 -2.14
N ARG A 59 -1.16 -8.24 -1.34
CA ARG A 59 -2.59 -8.50 -1.24
C ARG A 59 -3.09 -8.27 0.20
N PRO A 60 -4.15 -7.45 0.40
CA PRO A 60 -4.67 -7.15 1.73
C PRO A 60 -5.24 -8.38 2.45
N ASP A 61 -5.76 -9.35 1.68
CA ASP A 61 -6.39 -10.58 2.18
C ASP A 61 -5.41 -11.73 2.48
N LEU A 62 -4.11 -11.54 2.25
CA LEU A 62 -3.08 -12.53 2.56
C LEU A 62 -2.26 -12.06 3.77
N PRO A 63 -2.43 -12.63 4.97
CA PRO A 63 -1.76 -12.14 6.17
C PRO A 63 -0.25 -12.43 6.17
N GLY A 64 0.50 -11.51 6.78
CA GLY A 64 1.93 -11.67 7.10
C GLY A 64 2.89 -11.29 5.97
N PRO A 65 4.20 -11.28 6.24
CA PRO A 65 5.25 -10.93 5.28
C PRO A 65 5.61 -12.11 4.37
N VAL A 66 4.60 -12.76 3.79
CA VAL A 66 4.77 -14.02 3.04
C VAL A 66 4.86 -13.80 1.53
N LYS A 67 5.57 -14.70 0.83
CA LYS A 67 5.58 -14.79 -0.64
C LYS A 67 4.97 -16.12 -1.08
N ARG A 68 3.86 -16.09 -1.84
CA ARG A 68 3.13 -17.31 -2.23
C ARG A 68 2.58 -17.24 -3.64
N ARG A 69 2.39 -18.39 -4.27
CA ARG A 69 1.67 -18.52 -5.55
C ARG A 69 0.21 -18.86 -5.29
N LEU A 70 -0.71 -17.92 -5.54
CA LEU A 70 -2.15 -18.11 -5.36
C LEU A 70 -2.88 -18.27 -6.69
N LEU A 71 -3.94 -19.07 -6.72
CA LEU A 71 -4.84 -19.19 -7.87
C LEU A 71 -5.85 -18.04 -7.84
N LEU A 72 -5.56 -16.99 -8.61
CA LEU A 72 -6.35 -15.76 -8.63
C LEU A 72 -7.48 -15.85 -9.67
N SER A 73 -8.66 -15.37 -9.30
CA SER A 73 -9.77 -15.09 -10.22
C SER A 73 -9.87 -13.60 -10.55
N GLN A 74 -9.42 -12.70 -9.67
CA GLN A 74 -9.48 -11.25 -9.80
C GLN A 74 -8.53 -10.56 -8.80
N GLY A 75 -8.50 -9.22 -8.84
CA GLY A 75 -7.80 -8.39 -7.85
C GLY A 75 -6.32 -8.13 -8.17
N PRO A 76 -5.55 -7.66 -7.16
CA PRO A 76 -4.14 -7.35 -7.35
C PRO A 76 -3.36 -8.56 -7.91
N GLY A 77 -2.61 -8.32 -8.99
CA GLY A 77 -1.82 -9.35 -9.67
C GLY A 77 -2.56 -10.15 -10.75
N PHE A 78 -3.88 -9.99 -10.88
CA PHE A 78 -4.63 -10.62 -11.95
C PHE A 78 -5.93 -9.89 -12.35
N ARG A 79 -5.93 -9.35 -13.57
CA ARG A 79 -7.12 -8.81 -14.23
C ARG A 79 -7.56 -9.79 -15.33
N PRO A 80 -8.61 -10.61 -15.11
CA PRO A 80 -9.04 -11.61 -16.09
C PRO A 80 -9.56 -10.95 -17.38
N LYS A 81 -9.19 -11.49 -18.54
CA LYS A 81 -9.72 -11.05 -19.85
C LYS A 81 -11.06 -11.68 -20.22
N LYS A 82 -11.41 -12.80 -19.58
CA LYS A 82 -12.63 -13.58 -19.82
C LYS A 82 -13.21 -14.00 -18.48
N ARG A 83 -14.54 -14.07 -18.39
CA ARG A 83 -15.23 -14.59 -17.19
C ARG A 83 -14.78 -16.03 -16.91
N GLY A 84 -14.58 -16.35 -15.64
CA GLY A 84 -14.17 -17.69 -15.19
C GLY A 84 -12.69 -18.00 -15.35
N LEU A 85 -11.90 -17.14 -16.01
CA LEU A 85 -10.45 -17.34 -16.11
C LEU A 85 -9.81 -17.25 -14.72
N ARG A 86 -9.00 -18.24 -14.37
CA ARG A 86 -8.17 -18.22 -13.16
C ARG A 86 -6.71 -18.45 -13.53
N LYS A 87 -5.78 -17.78 -12.85
CA LYS A 87 -4.34 -17.97 -13.10
C LYS A 87 -3.57 -18.01 -11.78
N ARG A 88 -2.65 -18.99 -11.68
CA ARG A 88 -1.72 -19.05 -10.56
C ARG A 88 -0.65 -17.96 -10.73
N LYS A 89 -0.56 -17.06 -9.75
CA LYS A 89 0.30 -15.87 -9.78
C LYS A 89 1.05 -15.74 -8.46
N LEU A 90 2.29 -15.24 -8.54
CA LEU A 90 3.09 -14.90 -7.39
C LEU A 90 2.58 -13.58 -6.78
N VAL A 91 2.35 -13.58 -5.48
CA VAL A 91 1.89 -12.41 -4.72
C VAL A 91 2.62 -12.32 -3.38
N ARG A 92 2.56 -11.13 -2.76
CA ARG A 92 3.02 -10.87 -1.40
C ARG A 92 1.84 -10.71 -0.44
N GLY A 93 2.06 -11.04 0.82
CA GLY A 93 1.10 -10.77 1.87
C GLY A 93 0.94 -9.27 2.16
N ASN A 94 0.10 -8.97 3.14
CA ASN A 94 -0.34 -7.62 3.48
C ASN A 94 0.65 -6.87 4.36
N THR A 95 1.66 -7.55 4.92
CA THR A 95 2.64 -6.97 5.83
C THR A 95 3.90 -6.56 5.06
N ILE A 96 4.39 -5.35 5.31
CA ILE A 96 5.59 -4.80 4.72
C ILE A 96 6.82 -5.52 5.31
N SER A 97 7.72 -5.94 4.43
CA SER A 97 8.99 -6.60 4.74
C SER A 97 10.11 -5.98 3.90
N ASP A 98 11.36 -6.31 4.21
CA ASP A 98 12.54 -5.77 3.49
C ASP A 98 12.55 -6.07 1.97
N ASP A 99 11.84 -7.11 1.55
CA ASP A 99 11.66 -7.45 0.14
C ASP A 99 10.77 -6.47 -0.65
N ILE A 100 10.01 -5.60 0.03
CA ILE A 100 9.11 -4.63 -0.59
C ILE A 100 9.92 -3.42 -1.05
N VAL A 101 9.84 -3.10 -2.35
CA VAL A 101 10.61 -2.01 -2.96
C VAL A 101 9.77 -0.78 -3.27
N GLN A 102 8.45 -0.96 -3.36
CA GLN A 102 7.49 0.13 -3.56
C GLN A 102 6.34 -0.05 -2.57
N ILE A 103 6.00 1.04 -1.89
CA ILE A 103 4.81 1.16 -1.04
C ILE A 103 3.93 2.26 -1.64
N ASN A 104 2.63 2.00 -1.67
CA ASN A 104 1.60 2.95 -2.10
C ASN A 104 0.82 3.43 -0.87
N MET A 105 0.75 4.73 -0.68
CA MET A 105 0.02 5.37 0.40
C MET A 105 -0.97 6.40 -0.13
N VAL A 106 -2.01 6.67 0.65
CA VAL A 106 -3.03 7.68 0.34
C VAL A 106 -3.15 8.65 1.51
N ILE A 107 -3.22 9.95 1.22
CA ILE A 107 -3.52 10.97 2.23
C ILE A 107 -4.94 10.79 2.74
N LYS A 108 -5.08 10.69 4.06
CA LYS A 108 -6.34 10.73 4.78
C LYS A 108 -6.47 12.09 5.45
N TYR A 109 -7.34 12.93 4.91
CA TYR A 109 -7.77 14.15 5.58
C TYR A 109 -8.75 13.77 6.69
N GLU A 110 -8.53 14.28 7.90
CA GLU A 110 -9.60 14.23 8.89
C GLU A 110 -10.70 15.19 8.44
N GLU A 111 -11.95 14.71 8.39
CA GLU A 111 -13.08 15.60 8.20
C GLU A 111 -13.05 16.62 9.34
N LYS A 112 -12.89 17.91 8.99
CA LYS A 112 -13.19 18.97 9.96
C LYS A 112 -14.63 18.74 10.38
N ALA A 113 -14.83 18.35 11.64
CA ALA A 113 -16.15 18.24 12.24
C ALA A 113 -16.91 19.54 11.95
N ILE A 114 -17.91 19.46 11.07
CA ILE A 114 -18.82 20.56 10.81
C ILE A 114 -19.66 20.70 12.09
N LYS A 115 -19.23 21.59 12.99
CA LYS A 115 -20.06 22.02 14.11
C LYS A 115 -21.24 22.80 13.54
N HIS A 116 -22.40 22.15 13.42
CA HIS A 116 -23.66 22.88 13.34
C HIS A 116 -23.96 23.41 14.74
N GLY A 117 -23.96 24.73 14.85
CA GLY A 117 -24.46 25.47 16.01
C GLY A 117 -25.98 25.58 16.00
#